data_AF-A0A8H6E2Q2-F1
#
_entry.id   AF-A0A8H6E2Q2-F1
#
_cell.length_a   1.000
_cell.length_b   1.000
_cell.length_c   1.000
_cell.angle_alpha   90.00
_cell.angle_beta   90.00
_cell.angle_gamma   90.00
#
_symmetry.space_group_name_H-M   'P 1'
#
loop_
_entity.id
_entity.type
_entity.pdbx_description
1 polymer ?
#
loop_
_entity_poly.entity_id
_entity_poly.type
_entity_poly.pdbx_seq_one_letter_code
_entity_poly.pdbx_strand_id
1 'polypeptide(L)'
;MSCIKDDEPSPFPSLKRSPSLKGFNHLATDGVYRSFSSSGEVVDYKQLSPAEITIILEFHEKYMDSEIFQKTKKKFDGVDGRNVTDLERLLYPGPEIRP
;
A
#
# COMPACT_ATOMS: atom_id res chain seq x y z
N MET A 1 20.23 11.96 25.43
CA MET A 1 19.30 11.86 24.28
C MET A 1 19.72 10.64 23.49
N SER A 2 18.99 9.54 23.63
CA SER A 2 19.29 8.29 22.93
C SER A 2 18.78 8.41 21.50
N CYS A 3 19.69 8.60 20.55
CA CYS A 3 19.40 8.46 19.13
C CYS A 3 19.26 6.96 18.83
N ILE A 4 18.03 6.47 18.88
CA ILE A 4 17.69 5.17 18.29
C ILE A 4 17.88 5.34 16.78
N LYS A 5 18.90 4.67 16.26
CA LYS A 5 19.10 4.50 14.83
C LYS A 5 18.09 3.45 14.37
N ASP A 6 16.94 3.92 13.91
CA ASP A 6 16.05 3.13 13.06
C ASP A 6 16.70 3.07 11.65
N ASP A 7 17.79 2.30 11.53
CA ASP A 7 18.58 2.14 10.30
C ASP A 7 17.92 1.14 9.30
N GLU A 8 16.75 0.58 9.65
CA GLU A 8 15.99 -0.26 8.72
C GLU A 8 15.11 0.60 7.81
N PRO A 9 15.30 0.57 6.48
CA PRO A 9 14.48 1.33 5.57
C PRO A 9 13.02 0.87 5.67
N SER A 10 12.12 1.85 5.74
CA SER A 10 10.67 1.60 5.73
C SER A 10 10.30 0.67 4.56
N PRO A 11 9.50 -0.40 4.79
CA PRO A 11 9.06 -1.30 3.71
C PRO A 11 8.10 -0.60 2.74
N PHE A 12 7.59 0.57 3.12
CA PHE A 12 6.62 1.33 2.36
C PHE A 12 7.33 2.27 1.37
N PRO A 13 6.85 2.34 0.11
CA PRO A 13 7.35 3.32 -0.82
C PRO A 13 7.03 4.75 -0.36
N SER A 14 7.93 5.68 -0.66
CA SER A 14 7.69 7.10 -0.46
C SER A 14 6.73 7.61 -1.54
N LEU A 15 5.56 8.09 -1.12
CA LEU A 15 4.56 8.73 -1.98
C LEU A 15 4.36 10.19 -1.54
N LYS A 16 4.00 11.05 -2.49
CA LYS A 16 3.54 12.40 -2.18
C LYS A 16 2.30 12.33 -1.30
N ARG A 17 2.21 13.26 -0.37
CA ARG A 17 1.06 13.40 0.54
C ARG A 17 0.14 14.49 0.03
N SER A 18 -1.12 14.43 0.46
CA SER A 18 -2.06 15.54 0.25
C SER A 18 -1.49 16.83 0.83
N PRO A 19 -1.74 18.01 0.21
CA PRO A 19 -1.28 19.29 0.74
C PRO A 19 -1.80 19.60 2.16
N SER A 20 -2.97 19.06 2.51
CA SER A 20 -3.55 19.18 3.85
C SER A 20 -2.83 18.34 4.91
N LEU A 21 -1.97 17.41 4.49
CA LEU A 21 -1.37 16.35 5.31
C LEU A 21 -2.40 15.47 6.02
N LYS A 22 -3.67 15.56 5.61
CA LYS A 22 -4.79 14.73 6.06
C LYS A 22 -5.09 13.78 4.92
N GLY A 23 -4.81 12.51 5.14
CA GLY A 23 -4.81 11.46 4.13
C GLY A 23 -4.26 10.16 4.70
N PHE A 24 -4.21 9.12 3.89
CA PHE A 24 -3.70 7.81 4.30
C PHE A 24 -3.15 7.05 3.10
N ASN A 25 -2.40 5.99 3.36
CA ASN A 25 -1.92 5.11 2.32
C ASN A 25 -2.63 3.75 2.39
N HIS A 26 -2.83 3.12 1.24
CA HIS A 26 -3.49 1.84 1.14
C HIS A 26 -2.84 0.96 0.08
N LEU A 27 -2.51 -0.28 0.45
CA LEU A 27 -2.16 -1.34 -0.47
C LEU A 27 -3.44 -2.06 -0.92
N ALA A 28 -3.87 -1.79 -2.15
CA ALA A 28 -5.05 -2.43 -2.72
C ALA A 28 -4.72 -3.80 -3.32
N THR A 29 -5.73 -4.68 -3.44
CA THR A 29 -5.55 -6.06 -3.94
C THR A 29 -5.26 -6.15 -5.44
N ASP A 30 -5.19 -5.01 -6.14
CA ASP A 30 -4.62 -4.91 -7.48
C ASP A 30 -3.10 -4.74 -7.48
N GLY A 31 -2.46 -4.70 -6.29
CA GLY A 31 -1.01 -4.58 -6.12
C GLY A 31 -0.49 -3.16 -6.19
N VAL A 32 -1.38 -2.15 -6.23
CA VAL A 32 -0.98 -0.74 -6.29
C VAL A 32 -1.10 -0.11 -4.91
N TYR A 33 0.00 0.47 -4.46
CA TYR A 33 0.05 1.26 -3.24
C TYR A 33 -0.32 2.69 -3.55
N ARG A 34 -1.38 3.21 -2.94
CA ARG A 34 -1.93 4.54 -3.23
C ARG A 34 -1.88 5.42 -2.00
N SER A 35 -1.59 6.70 -2.21
CA SER A 35 -1.79 7.76 -1.21
C SER A 35 -3.10 8.48 -1.52
N PHE A 36 -3.97 8.57 -0.54
CA PHE A 36 -5.27 9.21 -0.63
C PHE A 36 -5.28 10.52 0.15
N SER A 37 -5.98 11.52 -0.38
CA SER A 37 -6.38 12.71 0.37
C SER A 37 -7.49 12.38 1.38
N SER A 38 -7.81 13.32 2.25
CA SER A 38 -8.96 13.21 3.16
C SER A 38 -10.32 13.18 2.44
N SER A 39 -10.39 13.63 1.19
CA SER A 39 -11.57 13.51 0.32
C SER A 39 -11.68 12.15 -0.38
N GLY A 40 -10.67 11.27 -0.21
CA GLY A 40 -10.64 9.95 -0.85
C GLY A 40 -10.13 9.98 -2.30
N GLU A 41 -9.48 11.06 -2.71
CA GLU A 41 -8.86 11.16 -4.04
C GLU A 41 -7.43 10.61 -4.00
N VAL A 42 -7.01 9.90 -5.04
CA VAL A 42 -5.62 9.45 -5.17
C VAL A 42 -4.73 10.65 -5.48
N VAL A 43 -3.76 10.91 -4.61
CA VAL A 43 -2.76 11.99 -4.74
C VAL A 43 -1.49 11.50 -5.41
N ASP A 44 -1.12 10.25 -5.14
CA ASP A 44 0.05 9.60 -5.70
C ASP A 44 -0.09 8.09 -5.58
N TYR A 45 0.69 7.34 -6.37
CA TYR A 45 0.63 5.88 -6.38
C TYR A 45 1.97 5.26 -6.78
N LYS A 46 2.16 4.01 -6.37
CA LYS A 46 3.22 3.14 -6.87
C LYS A 46 2.68 1.75 -7.15
N GLN A 47 2.89 1.31 -8.37
CA GLN A 47 2.68 -0.08 -8.78
C GLN A 47 3.79 -0.93 -8.16
N LEU A 48 3.42 -1.91 -7.33
CA LEU A 48 4.39 -2.75 -6.65
C LEU A 48 4.59 -4.08 -7.37
N SER A 49 5.83 -4.55 -7.36
CA SER A 49 6.16 -5.92 -7.73
C SER A 49 5.70 -6.91 -6.64
N PRO A 50 5.56 -8.22 -6.96
CA PRO A 50 5.21 -9.24 -5.97
C PRO A 50 6.17 -9.29 -4.77
N ALA A 51 7.46 -9.01 -5.00
CA ALA A 51 8.46 -8.94 -3.95
C ALA A 51 8.22 -7.76 -2.99
N GLU A 52 7.92 -6.57 -3.51
CA GLU A 52 7.60 -5.39 -2.69
C GLU A 52 6.28 -5.59 -1.92
N ILE A 53 5.26 -6.21 -2.53
CA ILE A 53 4.01 -6.58 -1.86
C ILE A 53 4.30 -7.51 -0.68
N THR A 54 5.15 -8.53 -0.89
CA THR A 54 5.53 -9.50 0.16
C THR A 54 6.19 -8.79 1.34
N ILE A 55 7.15 -7.90 1.09
CA ILE A 55 7.82 -7.11 2.13
C ILE A 55 6.82 -6.29 2.96
N ILE A 56 5.84 -5.66 2.32
CA ILE A 56 4.79 -4.90 3.02
C ILE A 56 3.89 -5.83 3.85
N LEU A 57 3.52 -7.01 3.32
CA LEU A 57 2.70 -7.97 4.05
C LEU A 57 3.42 -8.53 5.28
N GLU A 58 4.70 -8.88 5.16
CA GLU A 58 5.53 -9.34 6.28
C GLU A 58 5.68 -8.27 7.38
N PHE A 59 5.69 -6.99 7.02
CA PHE A 59 5.62 -5.92 8.00
C PHE A 59 4.29 -5.95 8.78
N HIS A 60 3.16 -6.13 8.09
CA HIS A 60 1.84 -6.17 8.74
C HIS A 60 1.61 -7.44 9.57
N GLU A 61 2.22 -8.56 9.21
CA GLU A 61 2.16 -9.82 9.98
C GLU A 61 2.54 -9.61 11.44
N LYS A 62 3.48 -8.71 11.72
CA LYS A 62 3.95 -8.39 13.09
C LYS A 62 2.88 -7.69 13.95
N TYR A 63 1.87 -7.10 13.34
CA TYR A 63 0.88 -6.24 14.00
C TYR A 63 -0.57 -6.69 13.81
N MET A 64 -0.79 -7.78 13.08
CA MET A 64 -2.11 -8.30 12.76
C MET A 64 -2.31 -9.68 13.37
N ASP A 65 -3.55 -10.01 13.74
CA ASP A 65 -3.91 -11.38 14.13
C ASP A 65 -3.58 -12.37 13.01
N SER A 66 -3.06 -13.55 13.38
CA SER A 66 -2.57 -14.54 12.43
C SER A 66 -3.66 -15.03 11.46
N GLU A 67 -4.90 -15.22 11.93
CA GLU A 67 -5.99 -15.70 11.07
C GLU A 67 -6.41 -14.61 10.08
N ILE A 68 -6.50 -13.35 10.53
CA ILE A 68 -6.79 -12.19 9.69
C ILE A 68 -5.67 -11.97 8.67
N PHE A 69 -4.42 -12.11 9.09
CA PHE A 69 -3.27 -11.97 8.21
C PHE A 69 -3.28 -13.02 7.11
N GLN A 70 -3.49 -14.31 7.42
CA GLN A 70 -3.54 -15.36 6.40
C GLN A 70 -4.68 -15.15 5.39
N LYS A 71 -5.86 -14.68 5.84
CA LYS A 71 -6.96 -14.30 4.93
C LYS A 71 -6.59 -13.12 4.04
N THR A 72 -5.85 -12.16 4.56
CA THR A 72 -5.40 -10.97 3.82
C THR A 72 -4.33 -11.34 2.81
N LYS A 73 -3.29 -12.08 3.22
CA LYS A 73 -2.19 -12.54 2.37
C LYS A 73 -2.69 -13.26 1.12
N LYS A 74 -3.67 -14.16 1.27
CA LYS A 74 -4.29 -14.88 0.14
C LYS A 74 -4.89 -13.98 -0.94
N LYS A 75 -5.33 -12.76 -0.60
CA LYS A 75 -5.85 -11.81 -1.59
C LYS A 75 -4.76 -11.27 -2.53
N PHE A 76 -3.49 -11.45 -2.18
CA PHE A 76 -2.33 -10.98 -2.92
C PHE A 76 -1.58 -12.10 -3.66
N ASP A 77 -2.07 -13.34 -3.61
CA ASP A 77 -1.45 -14.47 -4.31
C ASP A 77 -1.47 -14.22 -5.83
N GLY A 78 -0.28 -14.16 -6.44
CA GLY A 78 -0.11 -13.89 -7.87
C GLY A 78 -0.36 -12.45 -8.31
N VAL A 79 -0.56 -11.52 -7.36
CA VAL A 79 -0.78 -10.10 -7.68
C VAL A 79 0.53 -9.41 -8.03
N ASP A 80 0.54 -8.70 -9.16
CA ASP A 80 1.63 -7.82 -9.60
C ASP A 80 1.03 -6.48 -10.05
N GLY A 81 1.22 -5.44 -9.24
CA GLY A 81 0.68 -4.10 -9.49
C GLY A 81 1.24 -3.46 -10.76
N ARG A 82 2.39 -3.93 -11.25
CA ARG A 82 2.99 -3.44 -12.51
C ARG A 82 2.14 -3.77 -13.74
N ASN A 83 1.21 -4.73 -13.61
CA ASN A 83 0.23 -5.05 -14.65
C ASN A 83 -0.92 -4.03 -14.72
N VAL A 84 -1.08 -3.16 -13.73
CA VAL A 84 -2.10 -2.08 -13.73
C VAL A 84 -1.56 -0.86 -14.48
N THR A 85 -1.57 -0.88 -15.80
CA THR A 85 -0.98 0.17 -16.64
C THR A 85 -1.94 1.31 -16.99
N ASP A 86 -3.23 1.11 -16.76
CA ASP A 86 -4.27 2.08 -17.10
C ASP A 86 -4.31 3.22 -16.07
N LEU A 87 -4.16 4.46 -16.55
CA LEU A 87 -4.11 5.65 -15.69
C LEU A 87 -5.42 5.89 -14.94
N GLU A 88 -6.56 5.59 -15.56
CA GLU A 88 -7.87 5.75 -14.94
C GLU A 88 -7.99 4.81 -13.74
N ARG A 89 -7.59 3.54 -13.88
CA ARG A 89 -7.56 2.58 -12.76
C ARG A 89 -6.55 2.94 -11.68
N LEU A 90 -5.44 3.58 -12.03
CA LEU A 90 -4.44 4.03 -11.05
C LEU A 90 -4.98 5.17 -10.18
N LEU A 91 -5.69 6.13 -10.77
CA LEU A 91 -6.21 7.33 -10.08
C LEU A 91 -7.64 7.15 -9.51
N TYR A 92 -8.44 6.28 -10.10
CA TYR A 92 -9.85 6.04 -9.77
C TYR A 92 -10.11 4.55 -9.57
N PRO A 93 -9.57 3.94 -8.50
CA PRO A 93 -9.80 2.53 -8.20
C PRO A 93 -11.30 2.22 -8.06
N GLY A 94 -11.70 1.06 -8.56
CA GLY A 94 -13.07 0.57 -8.47
C GLY A 94 -13.55 0.42 -7.01
N PRO A 95 -14.87 0.46 -6.75
CA PRO A 95 -15.42 0.38 -5.40
C PRO A 95 -14.98 -0.87 -4.62
N GLU A 96 -14.63 -1.95 -5.32
CA GLU A 96 -14.17 -3.22 -4.76
C GLU A 96 -12.72 -3.21 -4.23
N ILE A 97 -11.89 -2.26 -4.66
CA ILE A 97 -10.48 -2.11 -4.26
C ILE A 97 -10.21 -0.78 -3.55
N ARG A 98 -11.26 0.02 -3.31
CA ARG A 98 -11.15 1.20 -2.45
C ARG A 98 -11.03 0.78 -0.97
N PRO A 99 -10.31 1.58 -0.17
CA PRO A 99 -10.10 1.35 1.26
C PRO A 99 -11.40 1.37 2.08
#